data_AF-A0AAN8Q822-F1
#
_entry.id   AF-A0AAN8Q822-F1
#
_cell.length_a   1.000
_cell.length_b   1.000
_cell.length_c   1.000
_cell.angle_alpha   90.00
_cell.angle_beta   90.00
_cell.angle_gamma   90.00
#
_symmetry.space_group_name_H-M   'P 1'
#
loop_
_entity.id
_entity.type
_entity.pdbx_description
1 polymer ?
#
loop_
_entity_poly.entity_id
_entity_poly.type
_entity_poly.pdbx_seq_one_letter_code
_entity_poly.pdbx_strand_id
1 'polypeptide(L)'
;MATRNENLRNGRASSARKSNNNAQSTTKSKSAGDILSREEEYKRLNEELEAKTASLVREAEQVMRGQEATLSRSRLLDNISPNDFLKDFDDELTGRNEDTTQKASGRPESKASNSRPQSQNKKPPSARNKSKVSAKINKAEDVAIPDETFLTDFKDFSLTNTISNIEGQPYHSDDEGDDILPPAAADMGSEATIRFLKAKLRVMQEELDRLSRECSKKEEENQQVVSRSKETEEERNRLHRTVASQQTQIDKYKKIADDAKSVSDSLQNQLSALRKENEQMKRTQKQHTANQSATEVRLNRALEEIERYKEQLLKAKSSSKDVTDQEKKKVEQLMNENRLLQKQKNELMTGFKKQLKLIDVLKRQKMHIEAAKMLQFSEEEFVKALEWGN
;
A
#
# COMPACT_ATOMS: atom_id res chain seq x y z
N MET A 1 15.34 70.80 21.71
CA MET A 1 14.17 70.90 22.61
C MET A 1 14.33 69.77 23.63
N ALA A 2 15.00 70.00 24.77
CA ALA A 2 14.43 70.52 26.04
C ALA A 2 13.33 69.57 26.55
N THR A 3 13.39 68.86 27.69
CA THR A 3 13.85 69.16 29.08
C THR A 3 14.02 67.79 29.83
N ARG A 4 15.02 67.52 30.70
CA ARG A 4 15.24 67.94 32.12
C ARG A 4 14.01 67.57 33.00
N ASN A 5 14.05 66.86 34.15
CA ASN A 5 14.98 66.87 35.29
C ASN A 5 14.76 65.71 36.30
N GLU A 6 15.76 65.53 37.16
CA GLU A 6 15.94 64.80 38.44
C GLU A 6 14.77 64.67 39.43
N ASN A 7 14.71 63.58 40.24
CA ASN A 7 15.15 63.62 41.66
C ASN A 7 15.04 62.29 42.46
N LEU A 8 15.92 62.17 43.47
CA LEU A 8 16.12 61.09 44.43
C LEU A 8 15.07 61.03 45.56
N ARG A 9 14.86 59.84 46.19
CA ARG A 9 14.88 59.69 47.67
C ARG A 9 14.81 58.24 48.18
N ASN A 10 15.65 57.98 49.20
CA ASN A 10 15.73 56.80 50.08
C ASN A 10 14.45 56.55 50.93
N GLY A 11 14.22 55.28 51.32
CA GLY A 11 13.30 54.90 52.39
C GLY A 11 13.50 53.46 52.90
N ARG A 12 13.79 53.32 54.20
CA ARG A 12 14.13 52.09 54.95
C ARG A 12 12.95 51.13 55.15
N ALA A 13 13.36 49.89 55.42
CA ALA A 13 12.65 48.71 55.91
C ALA A 13 11.37 48.91 56.77
N SER A 14 10.41 48.01 56.56
CA SER A 14 9.55 47.49 57.63
C SER A 14 9.19 46.02 57.36
N SER A 15 9.48 45.19 58.36
CA SER A 15 9.12 43.78 58.46
C SER A 15 7.62 43.66 58.71
N ALA A 16 6.91 42.91 57.87
CA ALA A 16 5.53 42.49 58.14
C ALA A 16 5.39 41.01 57.79
N ARG A 17 5.32 40.18 58.84
CA ARG A 17 4.90 38.78 58.80
C ARG A 17 3.60 38.67 57.99
N LYS A 18 3.66 38.02 56.81
CA LYS A 18 2.48 37.54 56.09
C LYS A 18 2.58 36.03 55.89
N SER A 19 1.46 35.39 56.19
CA SER A 19 1.18 33.96 56.18
C SER A 19 1.64 33.25 54.91
N ASN A 20 2.37 32.15 55.11
CA ASN A 20 2.99 31.33 54.06
C ASN A 20 2.02 30.36 53.35
N ASN A 21 0.72 30.67 53.31
CA ASN A 21 -0.30 29.75 52.75
C ASN A 21 -0.87 30.17 51.39
N ASN A 22 -0.39 31.26 50.78
CA ASN A 22 -0.94 31.74 49.49
C ASN A 22 0.00 31.59 48.29
N ALA A 23 1.22 31.07 48.47
CA ALA A 23 2.17 30.86 47.37
C ALA A 23 1.90 29.56 46.58
N GLN A 24 1.25 28.55 47.20
CA GLN A 24 0.90 27.29 46.54
C GLN A 24 -0.40 27.35 45.72
N SER A 25 -1.29 28.32 45.98
CA SER A 25 -2.53 28.50 45.21
C SER A 25 -2.29 29.29 43.91
N THR A 26 -1.40 30.28 43.95
CA THR A 26 -1.06 31.12 42.79
C THR A 26 -0.17 30.42 41.76
N THR A 27 0.64 29.44 42.19
CA THR A 27 1.45 28.63 41.27
C THR A 27 0.61 27.56 40.57
N LYS A 28 -0.39 26.98 41.25
CA LYS A 28 -1.38 26.08 40.65
C LYS A 28 -2.28 26.78 39.64
N SER A 29 -2.70 28.03 39.90
CA SER A 29 -3.54 28.77 38.93
C SER A 29 -2.75 29.20 37.70
N LYS A 30 -1.45 29.55 37.85
CA LYS A 30 -0.57 29.83 36.72
C LYS A 30 -0.24 28.58 35.91
N SER A 31 0.01 27.43 36.55
CA SER A 31 0.25 26.17 35.82
C SER A 31 -1.01 25.69 35.10
N ALA A 32 -2.19 25.88 35.69
CA ALA A 32 -3.46 25.55 35.04
C ALA A 32 -3.72 26.44 33.80
N GLY A 33 -3.42 27.74 33.88
CA GLY A 33 -3.49 28.64 32.72
C GLY A 33 -2.51 28.27 31.62
N ASP A 34 -1.27 27.90 31.98
CA ASP A 34 -0.23 27.47 31.03
C ASP A 34 -0.58 26.15 30.34
N ILE A 35 -1.25 25.23 31.05
CA ILE A 35 -1.80 23.99 30.49
C ILE A 35 -2.94 24.27 29.50
N LEU A 36 -3.86 25.18 29.85
CA LEU A 36 -4.98 25.55 28.98
C LEU A 36 -4.50 26.25 27.70
N SER A 37 -3.53 27.16 27.79
CA SER A 37 -2.93 27.79 26.61
C SER A 37 -2.23 26.78 25.70
N ARG A 38 -1.56 25.78 26.29
CA ARG A 38 -0.93 24.70 25.52
C ARG A 38 -1.95 23.76 24.88
N GLU A 39 -3.07 23.50 25.55
CA GLU A 39 -4.20 22.73 25.00
C GLU A 39 -4.84 23.45 23.79
N GLU A 40 -5.04 24.76 23.87
CA GLU A 40 -5.53 25.56 22.76
C GLU A 40 -4.55 25.56 21.56
N GLU A 41 -3.25 25.65 21.83
CA GLU A 41 -2.22 25.57 20.79
C GLU A 41 -2.19 24.18 20.13
N TYR A 42 -2.27 23.10 20.92
CA TYR A 42 -2.38 21.74 20.38
C TYR A 42 -3.64 21.56 19.55
N LYS A 43 -4.77 22.14 19.98
CA LYS A 43 -6.03 22.07 19.23
C LYS A 43 -5.92 22.78 17.88
N ARG A 44 -5.29 23.97 17.84
CA ARG A 44 -4.98 24.67 16.58
C ARG A 44 -4.06 23.88 15.67
N LEU A 45 -3.01 23.29 16.23
CA LEU A 45 -2.08 22.46 15.46
C LEU A 45 -2.79 21.22 14.90
N ASN A 46 -3.72 20.64 15.67
CA ASN A 46 -4.50 19.49 15.23
C ASN A 46 -5.48 19.88 14.11
N GLU A 47 -6.14 21.03 14.21
CA GLU A 47 -6.97 21.59 13.12
C GLU A 47 -6.13 21.85 11.84
N GLU A 48 -4.91 22.37 11.98
CA GLU A 48 -4.01 22.57 10.83
C GLU A 48 -3.55 21.23 10.22
N LEU A 49 -3.25 20.24 11.05
CA LEU A 49 -2.91 18.88 10.60
C LEU A 49 -4.08 18.20 9.89
N GLU A 50 -5.29 18.34 10.42
CA GLU A 50 -6.52 17.84 9.78
C GLU A 50 -6.77 18.55 8.44
N ALA A 51 -6.59 19.87 8.38
CA ALA A 51 -6.71 20.63 7.14
C ALA A 51 -5.67 20.22 6.08
N LYS A 52 -4.40 20.02 6.49
CA LYS A 52 -3.34 19.50 5.59
C LYS A 52 -3.64 18.08 5.13
N THR A 53 -4.14 17.22 6.02
CA THR A 53 -4.54 15.86 5.69
C THR A 53 -5.70 15.86 4.70
N ALA A 54 -6.71 16.71 4.91
CA ALA A 54 -7.83 16.86 3.99
C ALA A 54 -7.39 17.39 2.61
N SER A 55 -6.43 18.32 2.56
CA SER A 55 -5.86 18.80 1.30
C SER A 55 -5.09 17.71 0.56
N LEU A 56 -4.25 16.95 1.27
CA LEU A 56 -3.47 15.84 0.70
C LEU A 56 -4.38 14.72 0.18
N VAL A 57 -5.44 14.38 0.91
CA VAL A 57 -6.45 13.41 0.48
C VAL A 57 -7.16 13.90 -0.78
N ARG A 58 -7.55 15.19 -0.84
CA ARG A 58 -8.20 15.78 -2.02
C ARG A 58 -7.28 15.75 -3.25
N GLU A 59 -6.00 16.03 -3.07
CA GLU A 59 -4.99 15.94 -4.14
C GLU A 59 -4.84 14.49 -4.62
N ALA A 60 -4.76 13.54 -3.70
CA ALA A 60 -4.72 12.11 -4.03
C ALA A 60 -5.97 11.65 -4.77
N GLU A 61 -7.16 12.07 -4.35
CA GLU A 61 -8.43 11.80 -5.05
C GLU A 61 -8.44 12.41 -6.45
N GLN A 62 -7.89 13.61 -6.65
CA GLN A 62 -7.81 14.24 -7.96
C GLN A 62 -6.86 13.49 -8.90
N VAL A 63 -5.72 13.02 -8.40
CA VAL A 63 -4.79 12.16 -9.15
C VAL A 63 -5.44 10.82 -9.51
N MET A 64 -6.11 10.17 -8.56
CA MET A 64 -6.83 8.92 -8.82
C MET A 64 -7.96 9.12 -9.84
N ARG A 65 -8.72 10.22 -9.74
CA ARG A 65 -9.77 10.54 -10.71
C ARG A 65 -9.21 10.83 -12.11
N GLY A 66 -8.03 11.47 -12.19
CA GLY A 66 -7.32 11.66 -13.46
C GLY A 66 -6.83 10.34 -14.08
N GLN A 67 -6.31 9.44 -13.25
CA GLN A 67 -5.96 8.07 -13.69
C GLN A 67 -7.20 7.26 -14.10
N GLU A 68 -8.30 7.37 -13.37
CA GLU A 68 -9.55 6.69 -13.70
C GLU A 68 -10.16 7.23 -14.99
N ALA A 69 -10.11 8.55 -15.23
CA ALA A 69 -10.57 9.16 -16.48
C ALA A 69 -9.71 8.73 -17.69
N THR A 70 -8.40 8.61 -17.52
CA THR A 70 -7.50 8.12 -18.58
C THR A 70 -7.70 6.63 -18.87
N LEU A 71 -7.87 5.81 -17.83
CA LEU A 71 -8.22 4.38 -17.97
C LEU A 71 -9.62 4.20 -18.59
N SER A 72 -10.59 5.03 -18.22
CA SER A 72 -11.94 5.00 -18.80
C SER A 72 -11.94 5.42 -20.27
N ARG A 73 -11.13 6.41 -20.64
CA ARG A 73 -10.93 6.82 -22.04
C ARG A 73 -10.21 5.74 -22.85
N SER A 74 -9.27 5.02 -22.25
CA SER A 74 -8.64 3.84 -22.84
C SER A 74 -9.65 2.71 -23.06
N ARG A 75 -10.53 2.44 -22.09
CA ARG A 75 -11.60 1.42 -22.22
C ARG A 75 -12.65 1.76 -23.27
N LEU A 76 -12.94 3.05 -23.50
CA LEU A 76 -13.80 3.48 -24.61
C LEU A 76 -13.18 3.22 -25.98
N LEU A 77 -11.85 3.23 -26.09
CA LEU A 77 -11.12 2.87 -27.32
C LEU A 77 -11.05 1.35 -27.51
N ASP A 78 -10.99 0.57 -26.43
CA ASP A 78 -10.97 -0.90 -26.48
C ASP A 78 -12.32 -1.52 -26.91
N ASN A 79 -13.42 -0.77 -26.81
CA ASN A 79 -14.75 -1.21 -27.26
C ASN A 79 -15.02 -0.96 -28.76
N ILE A 80 -14.08 -0.33 -29.48
CA ILE A 80 -14.18 -0.21 -30.94
C ILE A 80 -13.57 -1.47 -31.54
N SER A 81 -14.44 -2.46 -31.81
CA SER A 81 -14.04 -3.66 -32.54
C SER A 81 -13.57 -3.26 -33.94
N PRO A 82 -12.36 -3.65 -34.38
CA PRO A 82 -11.87 -3.38 -35.74
C PRO A 82 -12.81 -3.93 -36.83
N ASN A 83 -13.65 -4.91 -36.47
CA ASN A 83 -14.62 -5.53 -37.37
C ASN A 83 -15.89 -4.69 -37.59
N ASP A 84 -16.25 -3.78 -36.68
CA ASP A 84 -17.41 -2.87 -36.90
C ASP A 84 -17.01 -1.69 -37.80
N PHE A 85 -15.77 -1.19 -37.65
CA PHE A 85 -15.27 -0.11 -38.51
C PHE A 85 -15.00 -0.56 -39.96
N LEU A 86 -14.73 -1.85 -40.18
CA LEU A 86 -14.57 -2.42 -41.52
C LEU A 86 -15.91 -2.71 -42.21
N LYS A 87 -16.97 -2.98 -41.43
CA LYS A 87 -18.30 -3.30 -41.97
C LYS A 87 -18.95 -2.10 -42.65
N ASP A 88 -18.79 -0.92 -42.07
CA ASP A 88 -19.32 0.33 -42.65
C ASP A 88 -18.61 0.72 -43.96
N PHE A 89 -17.39 0.22 -44.22
CA PHE A 89 -16.65 0.47 -45.46
C PHE A 89 -16.97 -0.53 -46.58
N ASP A 90 -17.38 -1.76 -46.24
CA ASP A 90 -17.76 -2.78 -47.23
C ASP A 90 -19.19 -2.58 -47.75
N ASP A 91 -20.11 -2.07 -46.92
CA ASP A 91 -21.51 -1.82 -47.33
C ASP A 91 -21.64 -0.65 -48.34
N GLU A 92 -20.66 0.24 -48.46
CA GLU A 92 -20.67 1.35 -49.43
C GLU A 92 -20.19 0.95 -50.84
N LEU A 93 -19.56 -0.23 -51.00
CA LEU A 93 -19.03 -0.71 -52.29
C LEU A 93 -19.91 -1.75 -53.01
N THR A 94 -20.93 -2.30 -52.35
CA THR A 94 -21.83 -3.30 -52.95
C THR A 94 -23.27 -2.79 -53.03
N GLY A 95 -23.53 -1.88 -53.98
CA GLY A 95 -24.90 -1.57 -54.39
C GLY A 95 -25.49 -2.69 -55.26
N ARG A 96 -26.42 -3.49 -54.72
CA ARG A 96 -27.65 -3.91 -55.42
C ARG A 96 -28.58 -4.79 -54.56
N ASN A 97 -29.81 -4.29 -54.41
CA ASN A 97 -31.11 -4.97 -54.44
C ASN A 97 -31.23 -6.41 -53.91
N GLU A 98 -31.98 -6.60 -52.83
CA GLU A 98 -33.30 -7.23 -52.92
C GLU A 98 -34.16 -6.92 -51.68
N ASP A 99 -35.46 -6.82 -51.94
CA ASP A 99 -36.58 -6.73 -51.02
C ASP A 99 -36.55 -7.83 -49.94
N THR A 100 -37.26 -7.57 -48.82
CA THR A 100 -38.14 -8.52 -48.10
C THR A 100 -38.06 -8.38 -46.57
N THR A 101 -39.03 -7.61 -46.05
CA THR A 101 -39.85 -7.87 -44.85
C THR A 101 -39.25 -8.07 -43.45
N GLN A 102 -39.77 -7.23 -42.55
CA GLN A 102 -40.41 -7.57 -41.27
C GLN A 102 -39.58 -8.05 -40.06
N LYS A 103 -39.57 -7.16 -39.05
CA LYS A 103 -40.10 -7.35 -37.68
C LYS A 103 -39.74 -8.64 -36.90
N ALA A 104 -39.17 -8.33 -35.72
CA ALA A 104 -39.60 -8.77 -34.39
C ALA A 104 -39.13 -10.13 -33.82
N SER A 105 -38.58 -10.00 -32.61
CA SER A 105 -38.81 -10.83 -31.41
C SER A 105 -38.57 -12.33 -31.50
N GLY A 106 -37.63 -12.82 -30.68
CA GLY A 106 -37.57 -14.24 -30.36
C GLY A 106 -36.41 -14.60 -29.45
N ARG A 107 -36.55 -14.33 -28.15
CA ARG A 107 -35.90 -15.15 -27.11
C ARG A 107 -36.44 -16.59 -27.27
N PRO A 108 -35.58 -17.60 -27.14
CA PRO A 108 -35.93 -18.64 -26.18
C PRO A 108 -34.75 -19.06 -25.31
N GLU A 109 -35.10 -19.36 -24.06
CA GLU A 109 -34.25 -20.06 -23.12
C GLU A 109 -34.12 -21.55 -23.44
N SER A 110 -33.11 -22.13 -22.79
CA SER A 110 -32.92 -23.55 -22.49
C SER A 110 -32.29 -24.40 -23.61
N LYS A 111 -31.07 -24.89 -23.36
CA LYS A 111 -30.88 -26.13 -22.60
C LYS A 111 -29.41 -26.35 -22.26
N ALA A 112 -29.23 -26.85 -21.05
CA ALA A 112 -28.02 -27.42 -20.52
C ALA A 112 -27.44 -28.50 -21.44
N SER A 113 -26.13 -28.53 -21.58
CA SER A 113 -25.40 -29.76 -21.83
C SER A 113 -24.07 -29.74 -21.08
N ASN A 114 -23.91 -30.79 -20.28
CA ASN A 114 -22.71 -31.20 -19.58
C ASN A 114 -21.52 -31.33 -20.53
N SER A 115 -20.36 -30.83 -20.14
CA SER A 115 -19.12 -31.58 -20.36
C SER A 115 -18.13 -31.34 -19.22
N ARG A 116 -17.89 -32.45 -18.51
CA ARG A 116 -16.86 -32.69 -17.51
C ARG A 116 -15.52 -32.85 -18.24
N PRO A 117 -14.38 -32.62 -17.57
CA PRO A 117 -13.47 -33.75 -17.41
C PRO A 117 -12.96 -33.95 -15.99
N GLN A 118 -12.68 -35.23 -15.70
CA GLN A 118 -12.11 -35.76 -14.48
C GLN A 118 -10.61 -35.42 -14.34
N SER A 119 -10.15 -35.14 -13.13
CA SER A 119 -8.91 -35.70 -12.56
C SER A 119 -9.06 -35.70 -11.03
N GLN A 120 -9.37 -36.85 -10.44
CA GLN A 120 -8.45 -37.76 -9.75
C GLN A 120 -7.73 -37.15 -8.53
N ASN A 121 -8.35 -37.41 -7.37
CA ASN A 121 -7.77 -37.92 -6.13
C ASN A 121 -6.37 -37.43 -5.72
N LYS A 122 -6.32 -36.73 -4.57
CA LYS A 122 -5.69 -37.23 -3.33
C LYS A 122 -6.02 -36.30 -2.16
N LYS A 123 -6.68 -36.87 -1.14
CA LYS A 123 -6.81 -36.34 0.22
C LYS A 123 -6.14 -37.35 1.19
N PRO A 124 -5.82 -36.92 2.42
CA PRO A 124 -4.55 -37.18 3.09
C PRO A 124 -4.57 -38.46 3.94
N PRO A 125 -3.41 -38.97 4.39
CA PRO A 125 -3.38 -39.90 5.49
C PRO A 125 -3.19 -39.16 6.82
N SER A 126 -4.11 -39.47 7.74
CA SER A 126 -3.91 -39.42 9.18
C SER A 126 -2.69 -40.26 9.58
N ALA A 127 -1.79 -39.68 10.36
CA ALA A 127 -0.82 -40.43 11.14
C ALA A 127 -0.61 -39.74 12.49
N ARG A 128 -1.27 -40.32 13.49
CA ARG A 128 -1.02 -40.20 14.92
C ARG A 128 0.37 -40.76 15.20
N ASN A 129 1.28 -39.98 15.79
CA ASN A 129 2.31 -40.53 16.66
C ASN A 129 2.85 -39.55 17.69
N LYS A 130 3.08 -40.13 18.87
CA LYS A 130 3.57 -39.56 20.12
C LYS A 130 5.09 -39.38 20.08
N SER A 131 5.60 -38.29 20.63
CA SER A 131 6.86 -38.15 21.40
C SER A 131 6.88 -36.70 21.92
N LYS A 132 6.86 -36.40 23.22
CA LYS A 132 7.85 -36.66 24.28
C LYS A 132 9.29 -36.42 23.82
N VAL A 133 9.71 -35.16 23.85
CA VAL A 133 11.08 -34.76 24.21
C VAL A 133 11.00 -33.54 25.11
N SER A 134 11.37 -33.75 26.37
CA SER A 134 11.62 -32.72 27.37
C SER A 134 12.98 -32.06 27.06
N ALA A 135 13.00 -30.75 26.83
CA ALA A 135 14.22 -29.96 26.90
C ALA A 135 14.04 -28.94 28.03
N LYS A 136 14.63 -29.26 29.18
CA LYS A 136 14.82 -28.36 30.31
C LYS A 136 15.72 -27.19 29.86
N ILE A 137 15.22 -25.96 29.97
CA ILE A 137 16.07 -24.77 30.06
C ILE A 137 15.69 -24.05 31.34
N ASN A 138 16.68 -23.95 32.21
CA ASN A 138 16.63 -23.38 33.54
C ASN A 138 16.37 -21.87 33.49
N LYS A 139 15.37 -21.40 34.22
CA LYS A 139 15.41 -20.11 34.93
C LYS A 139 14.78 -20.33 36.29
N ALA A 140 15.63 -20.24 37.31
CA ALA A 140 15.25 -20.19 38.70
C ALA A 140 14.49 -18.87 38.94
N GLU A 141 13.22 -18.95 39.26
CA GLU A 141 12.56 -17.94 40.09
C GLU A 141 12.43 -18.53 41.48
N ASP A 142 13.22 -17.94 42.35
CA ASP A 142 13.34 -18.17 43.77
C ASP A 142 12.06 -17.66 44.46
N VAL A 143 11.13 -18.58 44.69
CA VAL A 143 9.98 -18.35 45.58
C VAL A 143 10.00 -19.50 46.57
N ALA A 144 10.48 -19.21 47.78
CA ALA A 144 10.49 -20.14 48.90
C ALA A 144 9.06 -20.65 49.18
N ILE A 145 8.79 -21.89 48.76
CA ILE A 145 7.68 -22.68 49.27
C ILE A 145 8.09 -23.04 50.71
N PRO A 146 7.31 -22.70 51.75
CA PRO A 146 7.58 -23.18 53.10
C PRO A 146 7.61 -24.71 53.07
N ASP A 147 8.77 -25.26 53.36
CA ASP A 147 9.07 -26.67 53.32
C ASP A 147 8.14 -27.40 54.31
N GLU A 148 7.39 -28.40 53.84
CA GLU A 148 6.50 -29.21 54.69
C GLU A 148 7.24 -29.99 55.80
N THR A 149 8.57 -29.92 55.79
CA THR A 149 9.49 -30.38 56.84
C THR A 149 9.35 -29.59 58.14
N PHE A 150 8.93 -28.32 58.12
CA PHE A 150 8.71 -27.55 59.35
C PHE A 150 7.45 -27.98 60.11
N LEU A 151 6.47 -28.58 59.42
CA LEU A 151 5.23 -29.06 60.04
C LEU A 151 5.34 -30.49 60.58
N THR A 152 6.38 -31.24 60.18
CA THR A 152 6.65 -32.60 60.69
C THR A 152 7.41 -32.60 62.01
N ASP A 153 8.23 -31.60 62.29
CA ASP A 153 9.03 -31.52 63.54
C ASP A 153 8.20 -31.19 64.79
N PHE A 154 6.91 -30.82 64.63
CA PHE A 154 5.98 -30.60 65.73
C PHE A 154 5.11 -31.83 66.08
N LYS A 155 5.19 -32.93 65.33
CA LYS A 155 4.42 -34.15 65.63
C LYS A 155 5.04 -35.00 66.74
N ASP A 156 6.30 -34.77 67.09
CA ASP A 156 7.00 -35.49 68.16
C ASP A 156 6.79 -34.88 69.55
N PHE A 157 6.11 -33.73 69.64
CA PHE A 157 5.65 -33.17 70.92
C PHE A 157 4.28 -33.73 71.29
N SER A 158 4.26 -34.97 71.78
CA SER A 158 3.04 -35.58 72.32
C SER A 158 2.73 -34.97 73.69
N LEU A 159 1.76 -34.06 73.72
CA LEU A 159 1.23 -33.45 74.96
C LEU A 159 0.81 -34.53 75.98
N THR A 160 0.32 -35.68 75.49
CA THR A 160 -0.04 -36.85 76.29
C THR A 160 1.15 -37.48 77.01
N ASN A 161 2.32 -37.59 76.39
CA ASN A 161 3.53 -38.08 77.06
C ASN A 161 4.02 -37.10 78.14
N THR A 162 3.94 -35.80 77.89
CA THR A 162 4.32 -34.78 78.89
C THR A 162 3.36 -34.79 80.08
N ILE A 163 2.05 -34.96 79.85
CA ILE A 163 1.04 -35.06 80.93
C ILE A 163 1.24 -36.35 81.73
N SER A 164 1.48 -37.50 81.10
CA SER A 164 1.79 -38.75 81.82
C SER A 164 3.09 -38.69 82.60
N ASN A 165 4.10 -37.93 82.13
CA ASN A 165 5.33 -37.72 82.88
C ASN A 165 5.13 -36.83 84.13
N ILE A 166 4.14 -35.93 84.11
CA ILE A 166 3.80 -35.04 85.23
C ILE A 166 2.87 -35.74 86.22
N GLU A 167 1.87 -36.50 85.73
CA GLU A 167 0.95 -37.28 86.58
C GLU A 167 1.62 -38.51 87.21
N GLY A 168 2.71 -39.02 86.63
CA GLY A 168 3.46 -40.18 87.13
C GLY A 168 4.60 -39.86 88.11
N GLN A 169 4.85 -38.58 88.41
CA GLN A 169 5.74 -38.23 89.52
C GLN A 169 4.97 -38.44 90.82
N PRO A 170 5.44 -39.32 91.74
CA PRO A 170 4.88 -39.34 93.08
C PRO A 170 5.05 -37.93 93.64
N TYR A 171 3.97 -37.37 94.20
CA TYR A 171 4.11 -36.27 95.13
C TYR A 171 5.08 -36.77 96.21
N HIS A 172 6.34 -36.34 96.13
CA HIS A 172 7.22 -36.31 97.27
C HIS A 172 6.58 -35.31 98.23
N SER A 173 5.61 -35.81 98.98
CA SER A 173 5.28 -35.27 100.29
C SER A 173 6.47 -35.62 101.17
N ASP A 174 7.55 -34.87 100.98
CA ASP A 174 8.58 -34.70 102.00
C ASP A 174 7.91 -33.87 103.10
N ASP A 175 7.01 -34.53 103.83
CA ASP A 175 6.60 -34.17 105.19
C ASP A 175 7.77 -34.54 106.14
N GLU A 176 8.97 -34.09 105.78
CA GLU A 176 10.11 -34.04 106.67
C GLU A 176 9.96 -32.76 107.44
N GLY A 177 9.41 -32.89 108.66
CA GLY A 177 9.22 -31.85 109.67
C GLY A 177 9.83 -30.51 109.30
N ASP A 178 9.01 -29.69 108.65
CA ASP A 178 9.37 -28.35 108.23
C ASP A 178 9.53 -27.54 109.52
N ASP A 179 10.72 -27.61 110.12
CA ASP A 179 11.13 -26.73 111.20
C ASP A 179 11.10 -25.32 110.59
N ILE A 180 9.94 -24.66 110.74
CA ILE A 180 9.62 -23.31 110.26
C ILE A 180 10.70 -22.30 110.69
N LEU A 181 11.46 -22.66 111.71
CA LEU A 181 12.49 -21.91 112.39
C LEU A 181 13.88 -22.48 112.04
N PRO A 182 14.81 -21.64 111.56
CA PRO A 182 16.21 -22.04 111.41
C PRO A 182 16.75 -22.61 112.73
N PRO A 183 17.75 -23.50 112.73
CA PRO A 183 18.30 -24.09 113.95
C PRO A 183 18.74 -23.05 115.01
N ALA A 184 19.10 -21.84 114.58
CA ALA A 184 19.42 -20.69 115.45
C ALA A 184 18.21 -20.08 116.20
N ALA A 185 16.99 -20.42 115.78
CA ALA A 185 15.73 -19.94 116.34
C ALA A 185 15.05 -20.95 117.28
N ALA A 186 15.56 -22.18 117.37
CA ALA A 186 15.06 -23.22 118.28
C ALA A 186 15.36 -22.93 119.78
N ASP A 187 16.39 -22.13 120.06
CA ASP A 187 16.85 -21.75 121.40
C ASP A 187 16.34 -20.34 121.84
N MET A 188 15.42 -19.76 121.05
CA MET A 188 14.83 -18.44 121.32
C MET A 188 13.55 -18.57 122.15
N GLY A 189 13.39 -17.73 123.18
CA GLY A 189 12.14 -17.64 123.93
C GLY A 189 10.94 -17.28 123.03
N SER A 190 9.73 -17.74 123.38
CA SER A 190 8.52 -17.64 122.54
C SER A 190 8.24 -16.24 121.97
N GLU A 191 8.56 -15.18 122.70
CA GLU A 191 8.41 -13.79 122.23
C GLU A 191 9.39 -13.42 121.09
N ALA A 192 10.64 -13.89 121.15
CA ALA A 192 11.65 -13.65 120.13
C ALA A 192 11.33 -14.43 118.85
N THR A 193 10.82 -15.66 118.98
CA THR A 193 10.32 -16.49 117.87
C THR A 193 9.13 -15.84 117.18
N ILE A 194 8.17 -15.27 117.92
CA ILE A 194 7.05 -14.53 117.34
C ILE A 194 7.52 -13.29 116.57
N ARG A 195 8.53 -12.55 117.07
CA ARG A 195 9.11 -11.40 116.37
C ARG A 195 9.81 -11.81 115.07
N PHE A 196 10.58 -12.90 115.09
CA PHE A 196 11.23 -13.46 113.90
C PHE A 196 10.21 -13.91 112.84
N LEU A 197 9.17 -14.66 113.23
CA LEU A 197 8.12 -15.10 112.31
C LEU A 197 7.34 -13.92 111.71
N LYS A 198 7.06 -12.88 112.50
CA LYS A 198 6.44 -11.64 111.99
C LYS A 198 7.35 -10.92 110.98
N ALA A 199 8.66 -10.90 111.21
CA ALA A 199 9.62 -10.33 110.27
C ALA A 199 9.69 -11.14 108.97
N LYS A 200 9.75 -12.48 109.07
CA LYS A 200 9.72 -13.39 107.90
C LYS A 200 8.43 -13.25 107.11
N LEU A 201 7.27 -13.21 107.78
CA LEU A 201 5.96 -13.00 107.14
C LEU A 201 5.94 -11.64 106.42
N ARG A 202 6.48 -10.59 107.03
CA ARG A 202 6.56 -9.27 106.39
C ARG A 202 7.47 -9.27 105.15
N VAL A 203 8.64 -9.91 105.22
CA VAL A 203 9.53 -10.07 104.06
C VAL A 203 8.84 -10.87 102.96
N MET A 204 8.19 -11.99 103.29
CA MET A 204 7.43 -12.80 102.32
C MET A 204 6.25 -12.01 101.71
N GLN A 205 5.56 -11.18 102.49
CA GLN A 205 4.50 -10.31 101.98
C GLN A 205 5.07 -9.25 101.02
N GLU A 206 6.21 -8.63 101.35
CA GLU A 206 6.89 -7.68 100.48
C GLU A 206 7.40 -8.35 99.18
N GLU A 207 7.88 -9.59 99.27
CA GLU A 207 8.27 -10.41 98.10
C GLU A 207 7.06 -10.80 97.24
N LEU A 208 5.92 -11.18 97.85
CA LEU A 208 4.67 -11.48 97.15
C LEU A 208 4.13 -10.23 96.44
N ASP A 209 4.13 -9.08 97.11
CA ASP A 209 3.71 -7.80 96.51
C ASP A 209 4.65 -7.39 95.38
N ARG A 210 5.96 -7.62 95.53
CA ARG A 210 6.96 -7.37 94.48
C ARG A 210 6.73 -8.28 93.27
N LEU A 211 6.56 -9.58 93.49
CA LEU A 211 6.26 -10.55 92.44
C LEU A 211 4.92 -10.24 91.77
N SER A 212 3.91 -9.84 92.53
CA SER A 212 2.61 -9.41 92.00
C SER A 212 2.75 -8.21 91.05
N ARG A 213 3.49 -7.16 91.45
CA ARG A 213 3.77 -6.01 90.59
C ARG A 213 4.58 -6.39 89.35
N GLU A 214 5.54 -7.30 89.49
CA GLU A 214 6.33 -7.80 88.35
C GLU A 214 5.47 -8.61 87.38
N CYS A 215 4.58 -9.46 87.89
CA CYS A 215 3.60 -10.20 87.09
C CYS A 215 2.66 -9.23 86.37
N SER A 216 2.09 -8.23 87.06
CA SER A 216 1.25 -7.21 86.40
C SER A 216 1.99 -6.45 85.32
N LYS A 217 3.26 -6.07 85.56
CA LYS A 217 4.09 -5.40 84.56
C LYS A 217 4.35 -6.29 83.34
N LYS A 218 4.69 -7.56 83.56
CA LYS A 218 4.89 -8.54 82.48
C LYS A 218 3.59 -8.80 81.71
N GLU A 219 2.43 -8.80 82.37
CA GLU A 219 1.12 -8.92 81.73
C GLU A 219 0.84 -7.72 80.81
N GLU A 220 1.12 -6.50 81.27
CA GLU A 220 1.00 -5.27 80.45
C GLU A 220 1.96 -5.28 79.25
N GLU A 221 3.22 -5.66 79.46
CA GLU A 221 4.22 -5.79 78.39
C GLU A 221 3.80 -6.87 77.38
N ASN A 222 3.28 -8.02 77.85
CA ASN A 222 2.77 -9.10 77.01
C ASN A 222 1.56 -8.65 76.19
N GLN A 223 0.60 -7.97 76.82
CA GLN A 223 -0.56 -7.40 76.12
C GLN A 223 -0.13 -6.40 75.04
N GLN A 224 0.90 -5.59 75.31
CA GLN A 224 1.45 -4.66 74.33
C GLN A 224 2.14 -5.37 73.15
N VAL A 225 2.92 -6.42 73.42
CA VAL A 225 3.57 -7.24 72.38
C VAL A 225 2.53 -7.95 71.52
N VAL A 226 1.48 -8.51 72.12
CA VAL A 226 0.37 -9.15 71.40
C VAL A 226 -0.35 -8.15 70.49
N SER A 227 -0.63 -6.93 70.97
CA SER A 227 -1.23 -5.88 70.14
C SER A 227 -0.34 -5.50 68.95
N ARG A 228 0.97 -5.29 69.19
CA ARG A 228 1.94 -5.03 68.10
C ARG A 228 2.01 -6.19 67.11
N SER A 229 2.01 -7.43 67.58
CA SER A 229 2.01 -8.62 66.73
C SER A 229 0.79 -8.64 65.81
N LYS A 230 -0.40 -8.35 66.35
CA LYS A 230 -1.64 -8.27 65.57
C LYS A 230 -1.59 -7.16 64.51
N GLU A 231 -1.14 -5.96 64.89
CA GLU A 231 -0.98 -4.83 63.96
C GLU A 231 -0.04 -5.19 62.80
N THR A 232 1.11 -5.80 63.09
CA THR A 232 2.06 -6.23 62.06
C THR A 232 1.51 -7.36 61.17
N GLU A 233 0.69 -8.26 61.72
CA GLU A 233 0.05 -9.32 60.94
C GLU A 233 -1.03 -8.78 60.00
N GLU A 234 -1.83 -7.82 60.47
CA GLU A 234 -2.81 -7.11 59.65
C GLU A 234 -2.14 -6.32 58.52
N GLU A 235 -1.02 -5.63 58.82
CA GLU A 235 -0.22 -4.93 57.82
C GLU A 235 0.38 -5.89 56.80
N ARG A 236 0.95 -7.02 57.24
CA ARG A 236 1.45 -8.09 56.35
C ARG A 236 0.35 -8.57 55.41
N ASN A 237 -0.85 -8.82 55.93
CA ASN A 237 -1.98 -9.30 55.13
C ASN A 237 -2.44 -8.24 54.11
N ARG A 238 -2.43 -6.95 54.49
CA ARG A 238 -2.74 -5.83 53.58
C ARG A 238 -1.70 -5.69 52.47
N LEU A 239 -0.41 -5.77 52.81
CA LEU A 239 0.69 -5.73 51.84
C LEU A 239 0.60 -6.93 50.90
N HIS A 240 0.32 -8.13 51.42
CA HIS A 240 0.18 -9.33 50.61
C HIS A 240 -0.94 -9.21 49.56
N ARG A 241 -2.11 -8.67 49.94
CA ARG A 241 -3.20 -8.36 48.97
C ARG A 241 -2.78 -7.33 47.92
N THR A 242 -2.02 -6.32 48.34
CA THR A 242 -1.52 -5.27 47.43
C THR A 242 -0.52 -5.82 46.42
N VAL A 243 0.43 -6.64 46.87
CA VAL A 243 1.41 -7.33 46.02
C VAL A 243 0.70 -8.26 45.04
N ALA A 244 -0.28 -9.05 45.50
CA ALA A 244 -1.06 -9.92 44.62
C ALA A 244 -1.79 -9.12 43.53
N SER A 245 -2.43 -8.01 43.90
CA SER A 245 -3.09 -7.11 42.94
C SER A 245 -2.10 -6.51 41.93
N GLN A 246 -0.98 -5.95 42.40
CA GLN A 246 0.05 -5.39 41.53
C GLN A 246 0.65 -6.44 40.59
N GLN A 247 0.85 -7.68 41.07
CA GLN A 247 1.34 -8.78 40.24
C GLN A 247 0.38 -9.07 39.08
N THR A 248 -0.93 -9.16 39.34
CA THR A 248 -1.92 -9.35 38.24
C THR A 248 -1.91 -8.18 37.26
N GLN A 249 -1.65 -6.97 37.73
CA GLN A 249 -1.59 -5.78 36.88
C GLN A 249 -0.33 -5.78 36.00
N ILE A 250 0.82 -6.19 36.56
CA ILE A 250 2.07 -6.37 35.83
C ILE A 250 1.88 -7.41 34.72
N ASP A 251 1.27 -8.55 35.01
CA ASP A 251 1.06 -9.62 34.03
C ASP A 251 0.11 -9.18 32.91
N LYS A 252 -0.91 -8.37 33.24
CA LYS A 252 -1.78 -7.74 32.25
C LYS A 252 -1.02 -6.78 31.34
N TYR A 253 -0.18 -5.90 31.89
CA TYR A 253 0.60 -4.96 31.09
C TYR A 253 1.67 -5.65 30.24
N LYS A 254 2.32 -6.69 30.76
CA LYS A 254 3.24 -7.54 29.99
C LYS A 254 2.52 -8.15 28.78
N LYS A 255 1.35 -8.74 28.98
CA LYS A 255 0.55 -9.31 27.89
C LYS A 255 0.20 -8.27 26.82
N ILE A 256 -0.27 -7.08 27.23
CA ILE A 256 -0.59 -6.00 26.28
C ILE A 256 0.66 -5.54 25.52
N ALA A 257 1.81 -5.44 26.18
CA ALA A 257 3.06 -5.07 25.53
C ALA A 257 3.52 -6.11 24.52
N ASP A 258 3.41 -7.40 24.84
CA ASP A 258 3.74 -8.50 23.94
C ASP A 258 2.78 -8.55 22.73
N ASP A 259 1.48 -8.38 22.97
CA ASP A 259 0.46 -8.30 21.92
C ASP A 259 0.75 -7.12 20.98
N ALA A 260 1.02 -5.93 21.53
CA ALA A 260 1.38 -4.73 20.76
C ALA A 260 2.67 -4.92 19.94
N LYS A 261 3.69 -5.57 20.53
CA LYS A 261 4.93 -5.91 19.84
C LYS A 261 4.67 -6.87 18.67
N SER A 262 3.86 -7.90 18.87
CA SER A 262 3.52 -8.86 17.81
C SER A 262 2.78 -8.19 16.63
N VAL A 263 1.88 -7.25 16.93
CA VAL A 263 1.17 -6.45 15.92
C VAL A 263 2.16 -5.54 15.17
N SER A 264 3.05 -4.87 15.90
CA SER A 264 4.09 -4.02 15.30
C SER A 264 5.00 -4.82 14.35
N ASP A 265 5.47 -5.99 14.78
CA ASP A 265 6.32 -6.86 13.95
C ASP A 265 5.58 -7.34 12.69
N SER A 266 4.30 -7.68 12.81
CA SER A 266 3.43 -8.04 11.68
C SER A 266 3.26 -6.89 10.69
N LEU A 267 2.96 -5.68 11.17
CA LEU A 267 2.85 -4.48 10.34
C LEU A 267 4.18 -4.11 9.67
N GLN A 268 5.30 -4.24 10.38
CA GLN A 268 6.63 -4.03 9.82
C GLN A 268 6.93 -5.01 8.68
N ASN A 269 6.55 -6.28 8.82
CA ASN A 269 6.68 -7.29 7.77
C ASN A 269 5.80 -6.95 6.56
N GLN A 270 4.54 -6.54 6.77
CA GLN A 270 3.65 -6.10 5.69
C GLN A 270 4.19 -4.86 4.97
N LEU A 271 4.68 -3.86 5.69
CA LEU A 271 5.31 -2.67 5.10
C LEU A 271 6.56 -3.03 4.29
N SER A 272 7.38 -3.97 4.77
CA SER A 272 8.52 -4.48 4.01
C SER A 272 8.08 -5.21 2.73
N ALA A 273 7.05 -6.04 2.80
CA ALA A 273 6.50 -6.74 1.64
C ALA A 273 5.93 -5.77 0.60
N LEU A 274 5.09 -4.82 1.02
CA LEU A 274 4.52 -3.79 0.15
C LEU A 274 5.58 -2.89 -0.49
N ARG A 275 6.65 -2.54 0.24
CA ARG A 275 7.78 -1.78 -0.33
C ARG A 275 8.47 -2.57 -1.45
N LYS A 276 8.70 -3.87 -1.26
CA LYS A 276 9.30 -4.73 -2.29
C LYS A 276 8.39 -4.88 -3.51
N GLU A 277 7.08 -5.05 -3.30
CA GLU A 277 6.11 -5.12 -4.38
C GLU A 277 6.04 -3.79 -5.16
N ASN A 278 6.04 -2.65 -4.47
CA ASN A 278 6.06 -1.34 -5.11
C ASN A 278 7.33 -1.12 -5.96
N GLU A 279 8.50 -1.52 -5.44
CA GLU A 279 9.74 -1.47 -6.20
C GLU A 279 9.70 -2.39 -7.44
N GLN A 280 9.13 -3.60 -7.30
CA GLN A 280 8.95 -4.51 -8.42
C GLN A 280 8.00 -3.93 -9.48
N MET A 281 6.86 -3.36 -9.06
CA MET A 281 5.91 -2.71 -9.96
C MET A 281 6.54 -1.51 -10.68
N LYS A 282 7.38 -0.73 -10.01
CA LYS A 282 8.11 0.38 -10.64
C LYS A 282 9.11 -0.11 -11.69
N ARG A 283 9.77 -1.26 -11.46
CA ARG A 283 10.67 -1.88 -12.43
C ARG A 283 9.91 -2.41 -13.64
N THR A 284 8.80 -3.12 -13.45
CA THR A 284 7.98 -3.63 -14.55
C THR A 284 7.35 -2.48 -15.34
N GLN A 285 6.89 -1.41 -14.69
CA GLN A 285 6.39 -0.21 -15.37
C GLN A 285 7.45 0.41 -16.28
N LYS A 286 8.68 0.61 -15.79
CA LYS A 286 9.79 1.12 -16.62
C LYS A 286 10.08 0.22 -17.82
N GLN A 287 10.05 -1.10 -17.63
CA GLN A 287 10.23 -2.06 -18.71
C GLN A 287 9.09 -1.97 -19.74
N HIS A 288 7.83 -1.86 -19.29
CA HIS A 288 6.69 -1.67 -20.17
C HIS A 288 6.77 -0.35 -20.94
N THR A 289 7.12 0.76 -20.29
CA THR A 289 7.31 2.05 -20.98
C THR A 289 8.43 1.98 -22.02
N ALA A 290 9.55 1.34 -21.71
CA ALA A 290 10.63 1.14 -22.67
C ALA A 290 10.17 0.29 -23.87
N ASN A 291 9.48 -0.82 -23.62
CA ASN A 291 8.91 -1.67 -24.67
C ASN A 291 7.89 -0.92 -25.53
N GLN A 292 7.00 -0.14 -24.91
CA GLN A 292 6.01 0.68 -25.58
C GLN A 292 6.68 1.71 -26.49
N SER A 293 7.69 2.44 -25.99
CA SER A 293 8.43 3.41 -26.81
C SER A 293 9.12 2.74 -28.00
N ALA A 294 9.66 1.53 -27.82
CA ALA A 294 10.26 0.77 -28.92
C ALA A 294 9.22 0.33 -29.96
N THR A 295 8.02 -0.07 -29.54
CA THR A 295 6.91 -0.40 -30.45
C THR A 295 6.37 0.83 -31.18
N GLU A 296 6.27 1.98 -30.51
CA GLU A 296 5.85 3.25 -31.12
C GLU A 296 6.83 3.70 -32.20
N VAL A 297 8.14 3.59 -31.96
CA VAL A 297 9.17 3.90 -32.98
C VAL A 297 9.05 2.99 -34.20
N ARG A 298 8.84 1.67 -34.00
CA ARG A 298 8.64 0.73 -35.11
C ARG A 298 7.36 1.03 -35.89
N LEU A 299 6.28 1.37 -35.18
CA LEU A 299 5.01 1.77 -35.78
C LEU A 299 5.18 3.03 -36.63
N ASN A 300 5.82 4.08 -36.08
CA ASN A 300 6.08 5.32 -36.81
C ASN A 300 6.90 5.09 -38.07
N ARG A 301 7.96 4.26 -37.99
CA ARG A 301 8.74 3.87 -39.17
C ARG A 301 7.89 3.15 -40.22
N ALA A 302 7.03 2.22 -39.81
CA ALA A 302 6.14 1.53 -40.74
C ALA A 302 5.12 2.49 -41.38
N LEU A 303 4.62 3.47 -40.62
CA LEU A 303 3.74 4.52 -41.14
C LEU A 303 4.46 5.42 -42.16
N GLU A 304 5.70 5.85 -41.88
CA GLU A 304 6.52 6.61 -42.82
C GLU A 304 6.82 5.81 -44.10
N GLU A 305 7.09 4.51 -43.99
CA GLU A 305 7.29 3.63 -45.16
C GLU A 305 6.00 3.50 -45.99
N ILE A 306 4.84 3.35 -45.35
CA ILE A 306 3.53 3.35 -46.02
C ILE A 306 3.28 4.67 -46.75
N GLU A 307 3.57 5.81 -46.12
CA GLU A 307 3.40 7.13 -46.72
C GLU A 307 4.29 7.30 -47.95
N ARG A 308 5.57 6.88 -47.85
CA ARG A 308 6.47 6.85 -49.01
C ARG A 308 5.95 5.98 -50.16
N TYR A 309 5.41 4.78 -49.88
CA TYR A 309 4.85 3.93 -50.93
C TYR A 309 3.61 4.55 -51.58
N LYS A 310 2.75 5.22 -50.80
CA LYS A 310 1.60 5.96 -51.34
C LYS A 310 2.05 7.10 -52.26
N GLU A 311 3.04 7.88 -51.86
CA GLU A 311 3.61 8.94 -52.71
C GLU A 311 4.21 8.40 -54.00
N GLN A 312 5.00 7.32 -53.91
CA GLN A 312 5.59 6.66 -55.09
C GLN A 312 4.52 6.14 -56.03
N LEU A 313 3.44 5.54 -55.50
CA LEU A 313 2.30 5.07 -56.29
C LEU A 313 1.58 6.22 -56.99
N LEU A 314 1.34 7.33 -56.29
CA LEU A 314 0.71 8.53 -56.87
C LEU A 314 1.59 9.14 -57.98
N LYS A 315 2.91 9.20 -57.76
CA LYS A 315 3.87 9.67 -58.75
C LYS A 315 3.92 8.74 -59.97
N ALA A 316 3.90 7.42 -59.76
CA ALA A 316 3.85 6.45 -60.85
C ALA A 316 2.55 6.59 -61.67
N LYS A 317 1.39 6.71 -61.01
CA LYS A 317 0.10 6.91 -61.69
C LYS A 317 0.04 8.21 -62.49
N SER A 318 0.51 9.32 -61.94
CA SER A 318 0.57 10.61 -62.66
C SER A 318 1.52 10.54 -63.84
N SER A 319 2.75 10.01 -63.66
CA SER A 319 3.69 9.85 -64.77
C SER A 319 3.17 8.94 -65.89
N SER A 320 2.50 7.84 -65.54
CA SER A 320 1.88 6.93 -66.52
C SER A 320 0.77 7.62 -67.31
N LYS A 321 -0.05 8.44 -66.64
CA LYS A 321 -1.10 9.24 -67.28
C LYS A 321 -0.49 10.27 -68.24
N ASP A 322 0.54 10.99 -67.80
CA ASP A 322 1.22 12.01 -68.62
C ASP A 322 1.87 11.39 -69.86
N VAL A 323 2.54 10.24 -69.73
CA VAL A 323 3.11 9.48 -70.86
C VAL A 323 2.01 9.08 -71.84
N THR A 324 0.91 8.52 -71.33
CA THR A 324 -0.23 8.11 -72.17
C THR A 324 -0.84 9.31 -72.91
N ASP A 325 -0.98 10.46 -72.26
CA ASP A 325 -1.53 11.67 -72.86
C ASP A 325 -0.55 12.30 -73.88
N GLN A 326 0.76 12.23 -73.65
CA GLN A 326 1.78 12.61 -74.64
C GLN A 326 1.77 11.69 -75.86
N GLU A 327 1.66 10.37 -75.66
CA GLU A 327 1.55 9.39 -76.74
C GLU A 327 0.29 9.62 -77.59
N LYS A 328 -0.87 9.86 -76.96
CA LYS A 328 -2.10 10.22 -77.68
C LYS A 328 -1.92 11.46 -78.54
N LYS A 329 -1.33 12.54 -78.00
CA LYS A 329 -1.03 13.76 -78.77
C LYS A 329 -0.10 13.48 -79.95
N LYS A 330 0.94 12.66 -79.75
CA LYS A 330 1.88 12.28 -80.81
C LYS A 330 1.20 11.45 -81.90
N VAL A 331 0.35 10.49 -81.54
CA VAL A 331 -0.45 9.69 -82.47
C VAL A 331 -1.39 10.59 -83.28
N GLU A 332 -2.06 11.54 -82.62
CA GLU A 332 -2.96 12.49 -83.29
C GLU A 332 -2.19 13.40 -84.28
N GLN A 333 -1.02 13.90 -83.89
CA GLN A 333 -0.14 14.67 -84.78
C GLN A 333 0.27 13.86 -86.01
N LEU A 334 0.75 12.63 -85.81
CA LEU A 334 1.15 11.73 -86.91
C LEU A 334 -0.03 11.38 -87.81
N MET A 335 -1.23 11.15 -87.26
CA MET A 335 -2.44 10.92 -88.07
C MET A 335 -2.78 12.13 -88.95
N ASN A 336 -2.68 13.35 -88.41
CA ASN A 336 -2.94 14.57 -89.15
C ASN A 336 -1.93 14.79 -90.28
N GLU A 337 -0.65 14.57 -90.00
CA GLU A 337 0.42 14.64 -91.00
C GLU A 337 0.24 13.58 -92.10
N ASN A 338 -0.05 12.33 -91.71
CA ASN A 338 -0.30 11.24 -92.66
C ASN A 338 -1.50 11.58 -93.58
N ARG A 339 -2.56 12.16 -93.01
CA ARG A 339 -3.72 12.62 -93.77
C ARG A 339 -3.36 13.73 -94.77
N LEU A 340 -2.48 14.66 -94.39
CA LEU A 340 -2.01 15.73 -95.27
C LEU A 340 -1.12 15.19 -96.40
N LEU A 341 -0.16 14.32 -96.06
CA LEU A 341 0.70 13.65 -97.03
C LEU A 341 -0.11 12.82 -98.02
N GLN A 342 -1.16 12.14 -97.56
CA GLN A 342 -2.05 11.38 -98.44
C GLN A 342 -2.82 12.30 -99.40
N LYS A 343 -3.26 13.49 -98.96
CA LYS A 343 -3.86 14.50 -99.85
C LYS A 343 -2.86 14.99 -100.90
N GLN A 344 -1.66 15.39 -100.48
CA GLN A 344 -0.61 15.84 -101.40
C GLN A 344 -0.24 14.76 -102.42
N LYS A 345 -0.10 13.50 -101.98
CA LYS A 345 0.10 12.35 -102.86
C LYS A 345 -1.03 12.21 -103.88
N ASN A 346 -2.28 12.31 -103.45
CA ASN A 346 -3.43 12.20 -104.36
C ASN A 346 -3.49 13.35 -105.38
N GLU A 347 -3.17 14.57 -104.95
CA GLU A 347 -3.04 15.74 -105.82
C GLU A 347 -1.94 15.54 -106.86
N LEU A 348 -0.76 15.10 -106.43
CA LEU A 348 0.38 14.80 -107.31
C LEU A 348 0.04 13.69 -108.31
N MET A 349 -0.57 12.59 -107.85
CA MET A 349 -1.05 11.50 -108.72
C MET A 349 -2.07 11.99 -109.75
N THR A 350 -2.95 12.90 -109.36
CA THR A 350 -3.92 13.52 -110.28
C THR A 350 -3.20 14.41 -111.30
N GLY A 351 -2.19 15.18 -110.87
CA GLY A 351 -1.31 15.95 -111.74
C GLY A 351 -0.61 15.09 -112.79
N PHE A 352 0.03 13.99 -112.37
CA PHE A 352 0.67 13.04 -113.29
C PHE A 352 -0.31 12.45 -114.31
N LYS A 353 -1.51 12.05 -113.88
CA LYS A 353 -2.56 11.54 -114.79
C LYS A 353 -2.97 12.59 -115.83
N LYS A 354 -3.09 13.87 -115.44
CA LYS A 354 -3.39 14.97 -116.38
C LYS A 354 -2.24 15.19 -117.36
N GLN A 355 -0.99 15.18 -116.88
CA GLN A 355 0.20 15.30 -117.73
C GLN A 355 0.31 14.15 -118.75
N LEU A 356 0.05 12.91 -118.34
CA LEU A 356 -0.02 11.75 -119.24
C LEU A 356 -1.04 11.97 -120.37
N LYS A 357 -2.27 12.40 -120.04
CA LYS A 357 -3.28 12.73 -121.06
C LYS A 357 -2.85 13.87 -121.99
N LEU A 358 -2.20 14.90 -121.44
CA LEU A 358 -1.67 16.01 -122.24
C LEU A 358 -0.60 15.52 -123.22
N ILE A 359 0.32 14.65 -122.79
CA ILE A 359 1.33 14.02 -123.65
C ILE A 359 0.64 13.27 -124.80
N ASP A 360 -0.41 12.50 -124.53
CA ASP A 360 -1.14 11.77 -125.57
C ASP A 360 -1.80 12.70 -126.59
N VAL A 361 -2.42 13.80 -126.13
CA VAL A 361 -3.01 14.82 -127.01
C VAL A 361 -1.92 15.51 -127.85
N LEU A 362 -0.81 15.92 -127.24
CA LEU A 362 0.31 16.57 -127.93
C LEU A 362 0.96 15.64 -128.96
N LYS A 363 1.13 14.35 -128.67
CA LYS A 363 1.62 13.35 -129.64
C LYS A 363 0.69 13.24 -130.84
N ARG A 364 -0.63 13.21 -130.61
CA ARG A 364 -1.64 13.18 -131.67
C ARG A 364 -1.63 14.46 -132.51
N GLN A 365 -1.55 15.63 -131.87
CA GLN A 365 -1.42 16.91 -132.55
C GLN A 365 -0.14 16.99 -133.39
N LYS A 366 1.01 16.54 -132.85
CA LYS A 366 2.27 16.43 -133.58
C LYS A 366 2.11 15.59 -134.84
N MET A 367 1.48 14.41 -134.73
CA MET A 367 1.19 13.54 -135.87
C MET A 367 0.30 14.23 -136.92
N HIS A 368 -0.77 14.93 -136.50
CA HIS A 368 -1.62 15.68 -137.43
C HIS A 368 -0.87 16.81 -138.14
N ILE A 369 -0.02 17.55 -137.43
CA ILE A 369 0.80 18.63 -137.99
C ILE A 369 1.83 18.05 -138.97
N GLU A 370 2.50 16.96 -138.64
CA GLU A 370 3.44 16.29 -139.55
C GLU A 370 2.74 15.79 -140.81
N ALA A 371 1.55 15.18 -140.69
CA ALA A 371 0.74 14.79 -141.84
C ALA A 371 0.32 16.00 -142.69
N ALA A 372 -0.11 17.10 -142.08
CA ALA A 372 -0.47 18.33 -142.78
C ALA A 372 0.74 18.96 -143.50
N LYS A 373 1.93 18.95 -142.90
CA LYS A 373 3.17 19.41 -143.55
C LYS A 373 3.56 18.54 -144.74
N MET A 374 3.43 17.21 -144.63
CA MET A 374 3.69 16.29 -145.74
C MET A 374 2.69 16.51 -146.89
N LEU A 375 1.42 16.79 -146.57
CA LEU A 375 0.41 17.19 -147.55
C LEU A 375 0.77 18.52 -148.22
N GLN A 376 1.11 19.56 -147.43
CA GLN A 376 1.53 20.86 -147.95
C GLN A 376 2.76 20.73 -148.86
N PHE A 377 3.76 19.93 -148.49
CA PHE A 377 4.92 19.67 -149.34
C PHE A 377 4.52 19.00 -150.66
N SER A 378 3.57 18.05 -150.61
CA SER A 378 3.04 17.40 -151.81
C SER A 378 2.26 18.39 -152.69
N GLU A 379 1.47 19.29 -152.10
CA GLU A 379 0.76 20.36 -152.81
C GLU A 379 1.75 21.35 -153.45
N GLU A 380 2.77 21.79 -152.73
CA GLU A 380 3.81 22.70 -153.26
C GLU A 380 4.58 22.07 -154.44
N GLU A 381 4.97 20.79 -154.34
CA GLU A 381 5.61 20.07 -155.44
C GLU A 381 4.66 19.88 -156.63
N PHE A 382 3.36 19.64 -156.39
CA PHE A 382 2.34 19.57 -157.45
C PHE A 382 2.14 20.91 -158.16
N VAL A 383 2.11 22.02 -157.41
CA VAL A 383 2.02 23.39 -157.98
C VAL A 383 3.27 23.73 -158.79
N LYS A 384 4.48 23.42 -158.30
CA LYS A 384 5.71 23.60 -159.10
C LYS A 384 5.68 22.80 -160.40
N ALA A 385 5.19 21.57 -160.36
CA ALA A 385 5.02 20.75 -161.57
C ALA A 385 4.02 21.37 -162.58
N LEU A 386 3.01 22.10 -162.09
CA LEU A 386 2.09 22.89 -162.92
C LEU A 386 2.73 24.17 -163.48
N GLU A 387 3.56 24.87 -162.69
CA GLU A 387 4.28 26.09 -163.13
C GLU A 387 5.38 25.80 -164.17
N TRP A 388 5.91 24.58 -164.24
CA TRP A 388 6.80 24.12 -165.33
C TRP A 388 6.09 23.91 -166.67
N GLY A 389 4.76 24.02 -166.71
CA GLY A 389 3.94 23.91 -167.92
C GLY A 389 3.63 25.23 -168.63
N ASN A 390 4.24 26.36 -168.23
CA ASN A 390 4.13 27.67 -168.88
C ASN A 390 5.45 28.09 -169.55
#